data_AF-A0A7S2TP11-F1
#
_entry.id   AF-A0A7S2TP11-F1
#
_cell.length_a   1.000
_cell.length_b   1.000
_cell.length_c   1.000
_cell.angle_alpha   90.00
_cell.angle_beta   90.00
_cell.angle_gamma   90.00
#
_symmetry.space_group_name_H-M   'P 1'
#
loop_
_entity.id
_entity.type
_entity.pdbx_description
1 polymer ?
#
loop_
_entity_poly.entity_id
_entity_poly.type
_entity_poly.pdbx_seq_one_letter_code
_entity_poly.pdbx_strand_id
1 'polypeptide(L)'
;MEARKRDSAEALRMAETFNNIYHRKMWGKEGAGSGVGSEPAYTTHTRRVLADLFGELNVSSLLDAPCGAIKWTKILLQDMKQRGQELRYRGVDIVHSLIDQHQTRFADNPKW
;
A
#
# COMPACT_ATOMS: atom_id res chain seq x y z
N MET A 1 8.49 -8.32 26.83
CA MET A 1 8.98 -7.04 26.28
C MET A 1 7.80 -6.10 26.21
N GLU A 2 7.78 -5.06 27.03
CA GLU A 2 6.69 -4.09 27.05
C GLU A 2 6.95 -3.06 25.95
N ALA A 3 6.06 -3.02 24.94
CA ALA A 3 6.18 -2.09 23.84
C ALA A 3 5.98 -0.66 24.39
N ARG A 4 6.98 0.22 24.20
CA ARG A 4 6.82 1.65 24.51
C ARG A 4 5.69 2.20 23.65
N LYS A 5 4.55 2.54 24.26
CA LYS A 5 3.51 3.34 23.62
C LYS A 5 4.10 4.73 23.36
N ARG A 6 4.15 5.16 22.11
CA ARG A 6 4.48 6.55 21.77
C ARG A 6 3.41 7.47 22.35
N ASP A 7 3.82 8.69 22.69
CA ASP A 7 2.89 9.75 23.05
C ASP A 7 1.90 9.95 21.88
N SER A 8 0.60 9.98 22.18
CA SER A 8 -0.47 10.15 21.19
C SER A 8 -0.35 11.49 20.45
N ALA A 9 0.15 12.53 21.12
CA ALA A 9 0.38 13.84 20.50
C ALA A 9 1.49 13.79 19.46
N GLU A 10 2.56 13.03 19.72
CA GLU A 10 3.65 12.84 18.78
C GLU A 10 3.19 12.03 17.55
N ALA A 11 2.40 10.98 17.77
CA ALA A 11 1.82 10.18 16.70
C ALA A 11 0.90 11.02 15.79
N LEU A 12 0.08 11.90 16.37
CA LEU A 12 -0.77 12.82 15.62
C LEU A 12 0.04 13.80 14.76
N ARG A 13 1.08 14.43 15.34
CA ARG A 13 1.98 15.33 14.57
C ARG A 13 2.68 14.62 13.43
N MET A 14 3.09 13.38 13.64
CA MET A 14 3.69 12.55 12.59
C MET A 14 2.68 12.32 11.47
N ALA A 15 1.46 11.88 11.80
CA ALA A 15 0.42 11.63 10.81
C ALA A 15 0.07 12.89 10.00
N GLU A 16 0.00 14.05 10.65
CA GLU A 16 -0.25 15.33 9.99
C GLU A 16 0.90 15.71 9.03
N THR A 17 2.15 15.47 9.43
CA THR A 17 3.33 15.70 8.59
C THR A 17 3.25 14.88 7.30
N PHE A 18 2.95 13.59 7.40
CA PHE A 18 2.84 12.71 6.22
C PHE A 18 1.61 13.04 5.36
N ASN A 19 0.48 13.44 5.96
CA ASN A 19 -0.67 13.94 5.20
C ASN A 19 -0.30 15.19 4.38
N ASN A 20 0.45 16.13 4.97
CA ASN A 20 0.91 17.32 4.27
C ASN A 20 1.86 17.00 3.12
N ILE A 21 2.82 16.08 3.33
CA ILE A 21 3.74 15.61 2.30
C ILE A 21 2.97 15.02 1.10
N TYR A 22 1.99 14.15 1.37
CA TYR A 22 1.20 13.53 0.32
C TYR A 22 0.28 14.53 -0.41
N HIS A 23 -0.40 15.40 0.34
CA HIS A 23 -1.33 16.39 -0.20
C HIS A 23 -0.60 17.39 -1.11
N ARG A 24 0.58 17.85 -0.67
CA ARG A 24 1.42 18.78 -1.42
C ARG A 24 2.25 18.12 -2.53
N LYS A 25 2.09 16.80 -2.74
CA LYS A 25 2.82 16.01 -3.74
C LYS A 25 4.34 16.20 -3.63
N MET A 26 4.85 16.26 -2.40
CA MET A 26 6.28 16.51 -2.14
C MET A 26 7.18 15.35 -2.56
N TRP A 27 6.63 14.13 -2.70
CA TRP A 27 7.32 12.99 -3.31
C TRP A 27 7.22 12.96 -4.84
N GLY A 28 6.59 13.95 -5.46
CA GLY A 28 6.29 13.99 -6.89
C GLY A 28 4.81 13.74 -7.19
N LYS A 29 4.42 13.93 -8.46
CA LYS A 29 3.05 13.66 -8.95
C LYS A 29 2.90 12.23 -9.45
N GLU A 30 4.01 11.60 -9.78
CA GLU A 30 4.17 10.20 -10.15
C GLU A 30 3.72 9.29 -9.01
N GLY A 31 3.38 8.05 -9.33
CA GLY A 31 2.86 7.10 -8.35
C GLY A 31 1.54 7.56 -7.72
N ALA A 32 0.80 8.45 -8.40
CA ALA A 32 -0.35 9.17 -7.84
C ALA A 32 -0.04 9.99 -6.57
N GLY A 33 1.22 10.40 -6.38
CA GLY A 33 1.70 11.09 -5.18
C GLY A 33 2.50 10.20 -4.22
N SER A 34 2.63 8.89 -4.49
CA SER A 34 3.55 7.98 -3.78
C SER A 34 4.98 8.00 -4.35
N GLY A 35 5.24 8.89 -5.31
CA GLY A 35 6.54 9.10 -5.93
C GLY A 35 6.84 8.14 -7.09
N VAL A 36 7.89 8.48 -7.83
CA VAL A 36 8.26 7.84 -9.11
C VAL A 36 8.50 6.33 -9.00
N GLY A 37 9.07 5.87 -7.88
CA GLY A 37 9.31 4.43 -7.65
C GLY A 37 8.03 3.60 -7.60
N SER A 38 6.88 4.22 -7.36
CA SER A 38 5.57 3.56 -7.35
C SER A 38 4.93 3.45 -8.74
N GLU A 39 5.58 3.94 -9.80
CA GLU A 39 5.09 3.75 -11.17
C GLU A 39 5.23 2.27 -11.61
N PRO A 40 4.23 1.72 -12.34
CA PRO A 40 4.25 0.34 -12.80
C PRO A 40 5.51 -0.08 -13.57
N ALA A 41 6.12 0.85 -14.29
CA ALA A 41 7.35 0.63 -15.04
C ALA A 41 8.52 0.23 -14.12
N TYR A 42 8.72 0.96 -13.02
CA TYR A 42 9.81 0.69 -12.07
C TYR A 42 9.56 -0.52 -11.16
N THR A 43 8.31 -0.98 -11.06
CA THR A 43 7.92 -2.11 -10.19
C THR A 43 7.78 -3.43 -10.94
N THR A 44 8.05 -3.48 -12.25
CA THR A 44 7.88 -4.68 -13.08
C THR A 44 8.64 -5.90 -12.53
N HIS A 45 9.91 -5.73 -12.19
CA HIS A 45 10.73 -6.83 -11.68
C HIS A 45 10.29 -7.24 -10.26
N THR A 46 10.05 -6.25 -9.39
CA THR A 46 9.56 -6.49 -8.02
C THR A 46 8.26 -7.28 -8.01
N ARG A 47 7.28 -6.91 -8.85
CA ARG A 47 5.99 -7.63 -8.94
C ARG A 47 6.18 -9.07 -9.39
N ARG A 48 7.06 -9.33 -10.37
CA ARG A 48 7.36 -10.68 -10.82
C ARG A 48 7.93 -11.53 -9.68
N VAL A 49 8.98 -11.04 -9.03
CA VAL A 49 9.65 -11.78 -7.93
C VAL A 49 8.69 -12.05 -6.79
N LEU A 50 7.87 -11.06 -6.39
CA LEU A 50 6.87 -11.23 -5.34
C LEU A 50 5.80 -12.26 -5.74
N ALA A 51 5.30 -12.20 -6.98
CA ALA A 51 4.27 -13.14 -7.43
C ALA A 51 4.78 -14.59 -7.46
N ASP A 52 6.03 -14.79 -7.86
CA ASP A 52 6.66 -16.12 -7.89
C ASP A 52 6.87 -16.62 -6.44
N LEU A 53 7.44 -15.78 -5.57
CA LEU A 53 7.63 -16.08 -4.15
C LEU A 53 6.32 -16.40 -3.41
N PHE A 54 5.25 -15.64 -3.69
CA PHE A 54 3.95 -15.87 -3.07
C PHE A 54 3.35 -17.21 -3.47
N GLY A 55 3.56 -17.64 -4.71
CA GLY A 55 3.16 -18.97 -5.19
C GLY A 55 3.95 -20.07 -4.49
N GLU A 56 5.28 -19.96 -4.45
CA GLU A 56 6.16 -20.95 -3.81
C GLU A 56 5.82 -21.13 -2.32
N LEU A 57 5.55 -20.02 -1.62
CA LEU A 57 5.25 -20.02 -0.19
C LEU A 57 3.77 -20.28 0.12
N ASN A 58 2.90 -20.45 -0.89
CA ASN A 58 1.45 -20.56 -0.73
C ASN A 58 0.85 -19.44 0.15
N VAL A 59 1.28 -18.20 -0.08
CA VAL A 59 0.82 -17.03 0.70
C VAL A 59 -0.69 -16.86 0.55
N SER A 60 -1.41 -16.72 1.66
CA SER A 60 -2.88 -16.51 1.65
C SER A 60 -3.32 -15.12 2.12
N SER A 61 -2.40 -14.34 2.68
CA SER A 61 -2.68 -12.99 3.17
C SER A 61 -1.46 -12.09 3.06
N LEU A 62 -1.69 -10.81 2.75
CA LEU A 62 -0.66 -9.79 2.59
C LEU A 62 -1.03 -8.55 3.40
N LEU A 63 -0.15 -8.15 4.32
CA LEU A 63 -0.17 -6.84 4.97
C LEU A 63 0.81 -5.93 4.21
N ASP A 64 0.30 -4.83 3.65
CA ASP A 64 1.09 -3.81 2.95
C ASP A 64 1.19 -2.55 3.80
N ALA A 65 2.38 -2.24 4.29
CA ALA A 65 2.64 -1.23 5.32
C ALA A 65 4.01 -0.55 5.10
N PRO A 66 4.10 0.60 4.40
CA PRO A 66 3.00 1.44 3.91
C PRO A 66 2.45 1.03 2.53
N CYS A 67 1.12 1.10 2.34
CA CYS A 67 0.48 0.74 1.06
C CYS A 67 0.50 1.82 -0.02
N GLY A 68 0.75 3.08 0.35
CA GLY A 68 0.75 4.21 -0.58
C GLY A 68 -0.53 4.25 -1.41
N ALA A 69 -0.46 4.74 -2.65
CA ALA A 69 -1.63 4.89 -3.54
C ALA A 69 -2.11 3.57 -4.19
N ILE A 70 -1.59 2.42 -3.76
CA ILE A 70 -1.97 1.07 -4.24
C ILE A 70 -1.75 0.91 -5.78
N LYS A 71 -0.98 1.80 -6.42
CA LYS A 71 -0.90 1.92 -7.88
C LYS A 71 -0.32 0.66 -8.54
N TRP A 72 0.78 0.15 -8.00
CA TRP A 72 1.41 -1.08 -8.51
C TRP A 72 0.92 -2.33 -7.76
N THR A 73 0.60 -2.21 -6.46
CA THR A 73 0.12 -3.32 -5.64
C THR A 73 -1.17 -3.92 -6.20
N LYS A 74 -2.11 -3.10 -6.70
CA LYS A 74 -3.31 -3.62 -7.38
C LYS A 74 -2.99 -4.53 -8.57
N ILE A 75 -1.90 -4.25 -9.30
CA ILE A 75 -1.48 -5.06 -10.46
C ILE A 75 -0.96 -6.40 -9.96
N LEU A 76 -0.13 -6.40 -8.91
CA LEU A 76 0.30 -7.64 -8.25
C LEU A 76 -0.89 -8.47 -7.76
N LEU A 77 -1.87 -7.86 -7.09
CA LEU A 77 -3.07 -8.57 -6.61
C LEU A 77 -3.88 -9.17 -7.76
N GLN A 78 -3.99 -8.47 -8.89
CA GLN A 78 -4.61 -8.98 -10.12
C GLN A 78 -3.83 -10.15 -10.72
N ASP A 79 -2.50 -10.05 -10.80
CA ASP A 79 -1.61 -11.10 -11.30
C ASP A 79 -1.76 -12.38 -10.45
N MET A 80 -1.79 -12.25 -9.13
CA MET A 80 -2.00 -13.38 -8.21
C MET A 80 -3.37 -14.03 -8.40
N LYS A 81 -4.43 -13.21 -8.52
CA LYS A 81 -5.77 -13.70 -8.81
C LYS A 81 -5.84 -14.46 -10.15
N GLN A 82 -5.17 -13.98 -11.19
CA GLN A 82 -5.08 -14.66 -12.49
C GLN A 82 -4.32 -15.99 -12.42
N ARG A 83 -3.34 -16.10 -11.51
CA ARG A 83 -2.63 -17.34 -11.20
C ARG A 83 -3.45 -18.32 -10.34
N GLY A 84 -4.70 -18.00 -10.01
CA GLY A 84 -5.57 -18.83 -9.17
C GLY A 84 -5.34 -18.69 -7.66
N GLN A 85 -4.57 -17.68 -7.24
CA GLN A 85 -4.23 -17.44 -5.83
C GLN A 85 -4.79 -16.09 -5.38
N GLU A 86 -5.95 -16.11 -4.74
CA GLU A 86 -6.57 -14.89 -4.21
C GLU A 86 -6.03 -14.56 -2.81
N LEU A 87 -5.38 -13.42 -2.68
CA LEU A 87 -4.79 -12.96 -1.42
C LEU A 87 -5.81 -12.17 -0.58
N ARG A 88 -5.86 -12.44 0.73
CA ARG A 88 -6.49 -11.52 1.69
C ARG A 88 -5.56 -10.33 1.92
N TYR A 89 -5.83 -9.23 1.23
CA TYR A 89 -4.99 -8.03 1.30
C TYR A 89 -5.47 -7.07 2.40
N ARG A 90 -4.50 -6.46 3.09
CA ARG A 90 -4.73 -5.37 4.05
C ARG A 90 -3.68 -4.30 3.82
N GLY A 91 -4.08 -3.17 3.24
CA GLY A 91 -3.23 -1.98 3.15
C GLY A 91 -3.36 -1.11 4.40
N VAL A 92 -2.24 -0.63 4.92
CA VAL A 92 -2.19 0.40 5.97
C VAL A 92 -1.20 1.49 5.56
N ASP A 93 -1.54 2.74 5.85
CA ASP A 93 -0.68 3.88 5.61
C ASP A 93 -0.94 4.92 6.70
N ILE A 94 0.08 5.72 7.00
CA ILE A 94 0.01 6.82 7.96
C ILE A 94 -0.76 8.03 7.39
N VAL A 95 -0.89 8.10 6.06
CA VAL A 95 -1.64 9.14 5.35
C VAL A 95 -3.15 8.83 5.40
N HIS A 96 -3.83 9.26 6.47
CA HIS A 96 -5.27 9.04 6.65
C HIS A 96 -6.12 9.47 5.45
N SER A 97 -5.86 10.66 4.89
CA SER A 97 -6.61 11.17 3.74
C SER A 97 -6.53 10.25 2.50
N LEU A 98 -5.44 9.49 2.37
CA LEU A 98 -5.26 8.51 1.31
C LEU A 98 -6.03 7.21 1.61
N ILE A 99 -6.01 6.76 2.86
CA ILE A 99 -6.78 5.59 3.29
C ILE A 99 -8.29 5.83 3.13
N ASP A 100 -8.79 7.00 3.51
CA ASP A 100 -10.21 7.34 3.35
C ASP A 100 -10.63 7.34 1.87
N GLN A 101 -9.75 7.84 0.99
CA GLN A 101 -9.94 7.77 -0.46
C GLN A 101 -9.99 6.32 -0.96
N HIS A 102 -9.14 5.43 -0.44
CA HIS A 102 -9.16 4.02 -0.81
C HIS A 102 -10.41 3.31 -0.34
N GLN A 103 -10.87 3.54 0.89
CA GLN A 103 -12.11 2.94 1.40
C GLN A 103 -13.32 3.34 0.54
N THR A 104 -13.34 4.58 0.04
CA THR A 104 -14.38 5.03 -0.88
C THR A 104 -14.21 4.41 -2.27
N ARG A 105 -12.99 4.44 -2.82
CA ARG A 105 -12.69 4.01 -4.19
C ARG A 105 -12.82 2.50 -4.41
N PHE A 106 -12.54 1.72 -3.38
CA PHE A 106 -12.51 0.25 -3.45
C PHE A 106 -13.63 -0.41 -2.65
N ALA A 107 -14.67 0.33 -2.27
CA ALA A 107 -15.82 -0.19 -1.53
C ALA A 107 -16.44 -1.46 -2.18
N ASP A 108 -16.50 -1.51 -3.52
CA ASP A 108 -17.02 -2.65 -4.28
C ASP A 108 -16.06 -3.84 -4.39
N ASN A 109 -14.81 -3.67 -3.92
CA ASN A 109 -13.79 -4.71 -3.86
C ASN A 109 -13.34 -4.84 -2.40
N PRO A 110 -14.16 -5.40 -1.49
CA PRO A 110 -13.86 -5.45 -0.05
C PRO A 110 -12.63 -6.29 0.32
N LYS A 111 -12.02 -6.96 -0.68
CA LYS A 111 -10.75 -7.68 -0.55
C LYS A 111 -9.54 -6.76 -0.75
N TRP A 112 -9.73 -5.50 -1.15
CA TRP A 112 -8.71 -4.49 -1.43
C TRP A 112 -8.81 -3.31 -0.47
#